data_AF-A0A8T3YDT1-F1
#
_entry.id   AF-A0A8T3YDT1-F1
#
_cell.length_a   1.000
_cell.length_b   1.000
_cell.length_c   1.000
_cell.angle_alpha   90.00
_cell.angle_beta   90.00
_cell.angle_gamma   90.00
#
_symmetry.space_group_name_H-M   'P 1'
#
loop_
_entity.id
_entity.type
_entity.pdbx_description
1 polymer ?
#
loop_
_entity_poly.entity_id
_entity_poly.type
_entity_poly.pdbx_seq_one_letter_code
_entity_poly.pdbx_strand_id
1 'polypeptide(L)'
;MRQIYKSLEKAAYRSAWGLTLALGMSCTDGKEEVKIAAPEPVKEAPALNEVQIEEPVYEELEPRTQNSQVPIKYRVNGAYMRLCNVVKSTKAWREGSLEEKRLEMDELKKYSKRFGDFKAGRLTDLEAQELIVEMETYTNSTMMFELGERAKRRK
;
A
#
# COMPACT_ATOMS: atom_id res chain seq x y z
N MET A 1 -13.07 -49.65 4.43
CA MET A 1 -13.34 -48.70 5.54
C MET A 1 -12.06 -47.96 5.93
N ARG A 2 -11.71 -46.88 5.22
CA ARG A 2 -10.45 -46.10 5.36
C ARG A 2 -10.74 -44.58 5.49
N GLN A 3 -11.81 -44.19 6.20
CA GLN A 3 -12.31 -42.80 6.20
C GLN A 3 -12.48 -42.14 7.58
N ILE A 4 -12.01 -42.75 8.68
CA ILE A 4 -12.26 -42.19 10.03
C ILE A 4 -11.06 -41.37 10.57
N TYR A 5 -9.88 -41.43 9.93
CA TYR A 5 -8.69 -40.70 10.41
C TYR A 5 -8.53 -39.26 9.90
N LYS A 6 -9.53 -38.68 9.21
CA LYS A 6 -9.48 -37.28 8.76
C LYS A 6 -10.16 -36.28 9.71
N SER A 7 -10.53 -36.69 10.92
CA SER A 7 -11.29 -35.85 11.87
C SER A 7 -10.47 -35.18 12.97
N LEU A 8 -9.14 -35.16 12.92
CA LEU A 8 -8.31 -34.63 14.04
C LEU A 8 -7.15 -33.69 13.66
N GLU A 9 -7.18 -33.03 12.49
CA GLU A 9 -6.47 -31.74 12.29
C GLU A 9 -7.41 -30.56 12.59
N LYS A 10 -8.33 -30.76 13.54
CA LYS A 10 -9.24 -29.77 14.09
C LYS A 10 -8.64 -29.04 15.31
N ALA A 11 -7.31 -28.96 15.44
CA ALA A 11 -6.68 -28.49 16.67
C ALA A 11 -5.43 -27.63 16.49
N ALA A 12 -5.20 -27.06 15.30
CA ALA A 12 -4.14 -26.08 15.11
C ALA A 12 -4.76 -24.70 14.84
N TYR A 13 -4.76 -23.86 15.87
CA TYR A 13 -5.03 -22.42 15.87
C TYR A 13 -6.50 -21.96 15.83
N ARG A 14 -7.26 -22.39 16.85
CA ARG A 14 -8.11 -21.43 17.58
C ARG A 14 -7.20 -20.32 18.14
N SER A 15 -7.75 -19.11 18.23
CA SER A 15 -7.27 -17.97 19.04
C SER A 15 -5.89 -17.37 18.68
N ALA A 16 -5.84 -16.63 17.56
CA ALA A 16 -4.99 -15.43 17.45
C ALA A 16 -5.83 -14.14 17.54
N TRP A 17 -6.99 -14.23 18.20
CA TRP A 17 -7.67 -13.09 18.81
C TRP A 17 -7.15 -12.96 20.25
N GLY A 18 -5.98 -12.36 20.36
CA GLY A 18 -5.38 -11.84 21.58
C GLY A 18 -4.49 -10.70 21.10
N LEU A 19 -4.98 -9.48 20.92
CA LEU A 19 -5.55 -8.61 21.95
C LEU A 19 -4.66 -8.60 23.19
N THR A 20 -3.41 -8.14 23.01
CA THR A 20 -2.78 -7.11 23.83
C THR A 20 -1.35 -6.95 23.34
N LEU A 21 -1.16 -6.05 22.37
CA LEU A 21 0.08 -5.30 22.27
C LEU A 21 0.16 -4.55 23.61
N ALA A 22 0.86 -5.13 24.57
CA ALA A 22 1.18 -4.49 25.82
C ALA A 22 1.92 -3.19 25.47
N LEU A 23 1.23 -2.07 25.68
CA LEU A 23 1.82 -0.76 25.84
C LEU A 23 2.80 -0.85 27.02
N GLY A 24 4.01 -1.29 26.71
CA GLY A 24 5.17 -1.10 27.57
C GLY A 24 5.42 0.39 27.65
N MET A 25 4.90 0.99 28.71
CA MET A 25 5.37 2.25 29.24
C MET A 25 6.90 2.17 29.40
N SER A 26 7.60 3.12 28.80
CA SER A 26 8.75 3.74 29.43
C SER A 26 8.78 5.19 29.01
N CYS A 27 8.21 6.01 29.90
CA CYS A 27 8.56 7.41 30.04
C CYS A 27 10.08 7.53 30.20
N THR A 28 10.72 8.34 29.38
CA THR A 28 11.99 8.98 29.78
C THR A 28 11.72 10.46 29.90
N ASP A 29 11.22 10.85 31.07
CA ASP A 29 11.49 12.17 31.64
C ASP A 29 12.81 12.03 32.40
N GLY A 30 13.84 12.75 31.95
CA GLY A 30 15.19 12.67 32.49
C GLY A 30 15.94 13.95 32.14
N LYS A 31 15.68 14.97 32.95
CA LYS A 31 16.38 16.26 32.98
C LYS A 31 17.89 16.05 33.15
N GLU A 32 18.68 16.69 32.29
CA GLU A 32 19.96 17.29 32.67
C GLU A 32 19.97 18.74 32.19
N GLU A 33 19.55 19.62 33.09
CA GLU A 33 20.04 21.01 33.13
C GLU A 33 21.48 20.94 33.67
N VAL A 34 22.38 21.82 33.19
CA VAL A 34 23.23 22.67 34.05
C VAL A 34 24.24 23.51 33.24
N LYS A 35 24.05 24.84 33.40
CA LYS A 35 25.04 25.95 33.47
C LYS A 35 25.73 26.47 32.19
N ILE A 36 25.06 27.49 31.66
CA ILE A 36 25.53 28.85 31.32
C ILE A 36 26.98 29.17 31.73
N ALA A 37 27.79 29.60 30.76
CA ALA A 37 28.85 30.60 30.97
C ALA A 37 28.69 31.72 29.92
N ALA A 38 28.86 32.95 30.39
CA ALA A 38 28.59 34.22 29.72
C ALA A 38 29.52 34.51 28.52
N PRO A 39 29.11 35.42 27.60
CA PRO A 39 29.89 35.80 26.44
C PRO A 39 31.02 36.79 26.81
N GLU A 40 32.21 36.59 26.25
CA GLU A 40 33.25 37.63 26.21
C GLU A 40 33.29 38.32 24.83
N PRO A 41 33.64 39.63 24.76
CA PRO A 41 33.40 40.47 23.59
C PRO A 41 34.63 40.72 22.71
N VAL A 42 34.38 40.81 21.40
CA VAL A 42 34.98 41.69 20.36
C VAL A 42 36.51 41.65 20.17
N LYS A 43 36.94 41.35 18.93
CA LYS A 43 37.74 42.28 18.10
C LYS A 43 37.94 41.79 16.65
N GLU A 44 37.59 42.72 15.74
CA GLU A 44 38.24 42.98 14.44
C GLU A 44 38.03 41.98 13.28
N ALA A 45 37.14 42.38 12.35
CA ALA A 45 37.36 42.17 10.91
C ALA A 45 38.52 43.11 10.44
N PRO A 46 39.19 42.93 9.28
CA PRO A 46 38.76 42.17 8.08
C PRO A 46 39.86 41.36 7.35
N ALA A 47 39.47 40.47 6.44
CA ALA A 47 40.12 40.31 5.14
C ALA A 47 39.18 39.54 4.20
N LEU A 48 38.67 40.25 3.19
CA LEU A 48 38.01 39.68 2.02
C LEU A 48 39.01 38.76 1.29
N ASN A 49 38.93 37.46 1.55
CA ASN A 49 39.53 36.47 0.67
C ASN A 49 38.39 35.82 -0.12
N GLU A 50 38.29 36.30 -1.36
CA GLU A 50 37.97 35.54 -2.57
C GLU A 50 37.02 34.35 -2.35
N VAL A 51 35.73 34.65 -2.50
CA VAL A 51 34.69 33.63 -2.69
C VAL A 51 34.98 32.91 -4.00
N GLN A 52 35.71 31.79 -3.93
CA GLN A 52 35.63 30.75 -4.95
C GLN A 52 34.23 30.14 -4.82
N ILE A 53 33.28 30.65 -5.60
CA ILE A 53 32.00 29.96 -5.80
C ILE A 53 32.33 28.80 -6.73
N GLU A 54 32.70 27.66 -6.15
CA GLU A 54 32.58 26.36 -6.82
C GLU A 54 31.14 26.23 -7.29
N GLU A 55 30.96 25.88 -8.57
CA GLU A 55 29.66 25.57 -9.15
C GLU A 55 28.93 24.62 -8.21
N PRO A 56 27.64 24.86 -7.87
CA PRO A 56 26.91 23.88 -7.09
C PRO A 56 26.85 22.61 -7.94
N VAL A 57 27.57 21.59 -7.48
CA VAL A 57 27.30 20.20 -7.85
C VAL A 57 25.82 20.02 -7.60
N TYR A 58 25.03 20.01 -8.67
CA TYR A 58 23.69 19.46 -8.60
C TYR A 58 23.93 18.00 -8.27
N GLU A 59 23.89 17.65 -6.98
CA GLU A 59 23.52 16.30 -6.58
C GLU A 59 22.23 16.03 -7.36
N GLU A 60 22.33 15.17 -8.38
CA GLU A 60 21.17 14.54 -8.96
C GLU A 60 20.36 14.08 -7.75
N LEU A 61 19.19 14.70 -7.56
CA LEU A 61 18.20 14.21 -6.63
C LEU A 61 17.88 12.81 -7.14
N GLU A 62 18.61 11.80 -6.67
CA GLU A 62 18.19 10.42 -6.70
C GLU A 62 16.73 10.50 -6.27
N PRO A 63 15.77 10.09 -7.10
CA PRO A 63 14.38 10.18 -6.73
C PRO A 63 14.29 9.34 -5.47
N ARG A 64 14.17 10.02 -4.31
CA ARG A 64 14.07 9.40 -2.99
C ARG A 64 13.10 8.26 -3.18
N THR A 65 13.63 7.04 -3.24
CA THR A 65 12.83 5.87 -3.47
C THR A 65 12.14 5.62 -2.14
N GLN A 66 11.09 6.40 -1.89
CA GLN A 66 9.95 6.02 -1.05
C GLN A 66 9.20 4.86 -1.74
N ASN A 67 9.94 3.93 -2.36
CA ASN A 67 9.46 2.65 -2.85
C ASN A 67 9.27 1.74 -1.64
N SER A 68 8.17 2.00 -0.95
CA SER A 68 7.27 0.98 -0.40
C SER A 68 7.92 -0.02 0.57
N GLN A 69 7.76 0.26 1.85
CA GLN A 69 7.94 -0.68 2.98
C GLN A 69 7.13 -2.00 2.85
N VAL A 70 6.28 -2.16 1.83
CA VAL A 70 5.42 -3.33 1.64
C VAL A 70 5.90 -4.19 0.46
N PRO A 71 6.20 -5.49 0.68
CA PRO A 71 6.58 -6.41 -0.39
C PRO A 71 5.52 -6.54 -1.48
N ILE A 72 5.96 -6.70 -2.74
CA ILE A 72 5.09 -6.74 -3.93
C ILE A 72 3.97 -7.78 -3.81
N LYS A 73 4.26 -8.93 -3.21
CA LYS A 73 3.27 -10.00 -2.94
C LYS A 73 2.03 -9.51 -2.19
N TYR A 74 2.21 -8.66 -1.18
CA TYR A 74 1.09 -8.13 -0.41
C TYR A 74 0.34 -7.05 -1.18
N ARG A 75 1.05 -6.27 -2.00
CA ARG A 75 0.43 -5.24 -2.86
C ARG A 75 -0.45 -5.85 -3.94
N VAL A 76 0.04 -6.86 -4.67
CA VAL A 76 -0.76 -7.57 -5.70
C VAL A 76 -2.01 -8.18 -5.07
N ASN A 77 -1.87 -8.86 -3.92
CA ASN A 77 -3.01 -9.46 -3.22
C ASN A 77 -4.03 -8.39 -2.75
N GLY A 78 -3.54 -7.29 -2.18
CA GLY A 78 -4.39 -6.18 -1.76
C GLY A 78 -5.17 -5.55 -2.91
N ALA A 79 -4.49 -5.30 -4.03
CA ALA A 79 -5.13 -4.75 -5.23
C ALA A 79 -6.19 -5.69 -5.81
N TYR A 80 -5.88 -6.99 -5.91
CA TYR A 80 -6.84 -8.00 -6.39
C TYR A 80 -8.07 -8.14 -5.49
N MET A 81 -7.88 -8.12 -4.16
CA MET A 81 -9.00 -8.17 -3.21
C MET A 81 -9.88 -6.92 -3.28
N ARG A 82 -9.28 -5.73 -3.44
CA ARG A 82 -10.04 -4.49 -3.65
C ARG A 82 -10.88 -4.54 -4.91
N LEU A 83 -10.28 -4.93 -6.03
CA LEU A 83 -10.95 -5.13 -7.31
C LEU A 83 -12.18 -6.04 -7.15
N CYS A 84 -11.99 -7.22 -6.56
CA CYS A 84 -13.07 -8.18 -6.34
C CYS A 84 -14.21 -7.61 -5.51
N ASN A 85 -13.91 -6.85 -4.46
CA ASN A 85 -14.92 -6.25 -3.59
C ASN A 85 -15.70 -5.15 -4.32
N VAL A 86 -15.01 -4.31 -5.10
CA VAL A 86 -15.66 -3.25 -5.87
C VAL A 86 -16.57 -3.83 -6.94
N VAL A 87 -16.08 -4.76 -7.78
CA VAL A 87 -16.89 -5.42 -8.81
C VAL A 87 -18.13 -6.08 -8.21
N LYS A 88 -17.99 -6.83 -7.11
CA LYS A 88 -19.14 -7.46 -6.44
C LYS A 88 -20.13 -6.47 -5.82
N SER A 89 -19.70 -5.24 -5.57
CA SER A 89 -20.53 -4.17 -5.03
C SER A 89 -21.23 -3.31 -6.09
N THR A 90 -20.84 -3.43 -7.36
CA THR A 90 -21.46 -2.67 -8.46
C THR A 90 -22.94 -3.03 -8.60
N LYS A 91 -23.71 -2.12 -9.17
CA LYS A 91 -25.10 -2.40 -9.50
C LYS A 91 -25.19 -3.45 -10.60
N ALA A 92 -24.30 -3.38 -11.60
CA ALA A 92 -24.21 -4.37 -12.68
C ALA A 92 -24.10 -5.80 -12.12
N TRP A 93 -23.26 -6.02 -11.10
CA TRP A 93 -23.12 -7.34 -10.49
C TRP A 93 -24.35 -7.80 -9.69
N ARG A 94 -24.96 -6.89 -8.92
CA ARG A 94 -26.08 -7.23 -8.03
C ARG A 94 -27.40 -7.37 -8.79
N GLU A 95 -27.74 -6.33 -9.55
CA GLU A 95 -29.05 -6.09 -10.14
C GLU A 95 -29.03 -6.03 -11.67
N GLY A 96 -27.85 -6.08 -12.28
CA GLY A 96 -27.71 -5.99 -13.73
C GLY A 96 -28.32 -7.18 -14.48
N SER A 97 -28.47 -7.01 -15.78
CA SER A 97 -28.85 -8.05 -16.71
C SER A 97 -27.82 -9.19 -16.71
N LEU A 98 -28.21 -10.34 -17.26
CA LEU A 98 -27.31 -11.49 -17.37
C LEU A 98 -26.09 -11.17 -18.25
N GLU A 99 -26.25 -10.28 -19.23
CA GLU A 99 -25.16 -9.79 -20.08
C GLU A 99 -24.20 -8.87 -19.32
N GLU A 100 -24.72 -7.91 -18.57
CA GLU A 100 -23.90 -7.03 -17.72
C GLU A 100 -23.08 -7.84 -16.70
N LYS A 101 -23.69 -8.84 -16.07
CA LYS A 101 -22.98 -9.75 -15.14
C LYS A 101 -21.90 -10.57 -15.84
N ARG A 102 -22.12 -10.99 -17.10
CA ARG A 102 -21.11 -11.71 -17.89
C ARG A 102 -19.92 -10.82 -18.21
N LEU A 103 -20.17 -9.57 -18.63
CA LEU A 103 -19.10 -8.60 -18.92
C LEU A 103 -18.21 -8.36 -17.70
N GLU A 104 -18.82 -8.09 -16.54
CA GLU A 104 -18.09 -7.91 -15.27
C GLU A 104 -17.32 -9.18 -14.87
N MET A 105 -17.91 -10.36 -15.07
CA MET A 105 -17.26 -11.62 -14.75
C MET A 105 -16.08 -11.93 -15.68
N ASP A 106 -16.18 -11.62 -16.96
CA ASP A 106 -15.12 -11.87 -17.93
C ASP A 106 -13.92 -10.94 -17.69
N GLU A 107 -14.16 -9.69 -17.31
CA GLU A 107 -13.10 -8.78 -16.88
C GLU A 107 -12.45 -9.26 -15.58
N LEU A 108 -13.24 -9.71 -14.59
CA LEU A 108 -12.70 -10.30 -13.36
C LEU A 108 -11.85 -11.56 -13.63
N LYS A 109 -12.26 -12.41 -14.58
CA LYS A 109 -11.51 -13.62 -14.95
C LYS A 109 -10.15 -13.29 -15.54
N LYS A 110 -10.04 -12.22 -16.33
CA LYS A 110 -8.75 -11.74 -16.87
C LYS A 110 -7.76 -11.46 -15.75
N TYR A 111 -8.15 -10.68 -14.74
CA TYR A 111 -7.28 -10.38 -13.60
C TYR A 111 -7.07 -11.61 -12.70
N SER A 112 -8.08 -12.46 -12.53
CA SER A 112 -7.96 -13.70 -11.76
C SER A 112 -6.91 -14.65 -12.34
N LYS A 113 -6.83 -14.74 -13.68
CA LYS A 113 -5.84 -15.55 -14.37
C LYS A 113 -4.43 -15.00 -14.11
N ARG A 114 -4.21 -13.70 -14.37
CA ARG A 114 -2.92 -13.05 -14.13
C ARG A 114 -2.49 -13.11 -12.66
N PHE A 115 -3.43 -12.98 -11.73
CA PHE A 115 -3.16 -13.16 -10.31
C PHE A 115 -2.75 -14.59 -9.95
N GLY A 116 -3.36 -15.59 -10.59
CA GLY A 116 -2.93 -16.99 -10.50
C GLY A 116 -1.51 -17.18 -11.06
N ASP A 117 -1.20 -16.55 -12.19
CA ASP A 117 0.14 -16.56 -12.79
C ASP A 117 1.18 -15.95 -11.85
N PHE A 118 0.84 -14.85 -11.17
CA PHE A 118 1.69 -14.23 -10.15
C PHE A 118 1.96 -15.18 -8.98
N LYS A 119 0.90 -15.80 -8.44
CA LYS A 119 1.03 -16.75 -7.33
C LYS A 119 1.86 -17.98 -7.68
N ALA A 120 1.83 -18.40 -8.94
CA ALA A 120 2.65 -19.49 -9.46
C ALA A 120 4.11 -19.08 -9.74
N GLY A 121 4.48 -17.80 -9.52
CA GLY A 121 5.81 -17.28 -9.84
C GLY A 121 6.09 -17.17 -11.34
N ARG A 122 5.03 -17.11 -12.17
CA ARG A 122 5.14 -17.01 -13.64
C ARG A 122 5.23 -15.56 -14.15
N LEU A 123 4.99 -14.59 -13.28
CA LEU A 123 5.12 -13.17 -13.59
C LEU A 123 6.39 -12.63 -12.94
N THR A 124 7.11 -11.81 -13.69
CA THR A 124 8.23 -11.00 -13.20
C THR A 124 7.75 -9.90 -12.25
N ASP A 125 8.66 -9.31 -11.47
CA ASP A 125 8.33 -8.21 -10.58
C ASP A 125 7.79 -6.99 -11.34
N LEU A 126 8.29 -6.72 -12.56
CA LEU A 126 7.80 -5.64 -13.41
C LEU A 126 6.36 -5.91 -13.85
N GLU A 127 6.07 -7.11 -14.37
CA GLU A 127 4.71 -7.47 -14.80
C GLU A 127 3.72 -7.51 -13.61
N ALA A 128 4.21 -7.84 -12.41
CA ALA A 128 3.42 -7.79 -11.18
C ALA A 128 3.12 -6.33 -10.76
N GLN A 129 4.05 -5.40 -10.97
CA GLN A 129 3.79 -3.96 -10.76
C GLN A 129 2.78 -3.42 -11.77
N GLU A 130 2.92 -3.76 -13.04
CA GLU A 130 1.94 -3.40 -14.08
C GLU A 130 0.56 -3.95 -13.75
N LEU A 131 0.48 -5.22 -13.32
CA LEU A 131 -0.76 -5.83 -12.89
C LEU A 131 -1.42 -5.08 -11.71
N ILE A 132 -0.63 -4.58 -10.75
CA ILE A 132 -1.15 -3.73 -9.66
C ILE A 132 -1.78 -2.45 -10.24
N VAL A 133 -1.05 -1.75 -11.10
CA VAL A 133 -1.50 -0.48 -11.69
C VAL A 133 -2.78 -0.67 -12.50
N GLU A 134 -2.85 -1.74 -13.31
CA GLU A 134 -4.06 -2.07 -14.07
C GLU A 134 -5.26 -2.34 -13.15
N MET A 135 -5.09 -3.19 -12.14
CA MET A 135 -6.17 -3.53 -11.20
C MET A 135 -6.66 -2.29 -10.44
N GLU A 136 -5.75 -1.42 -9.99
CA GLU A 136 -6.10 -0.20 -9.28
C GLU A 136 -6.79 0.82 -10.19
N THR A 137 -6.31 0.97 -11.42
CA THR A 137 -6.93 1.85 -12.42
C THR A 137 -8.36 1.44 -12.70
N TYR A 138 -8.60 0.14 -12.96
CA TYR A 138 -9.94 -0.38 -13.20
C TYR A 138 -10.84 -0.27 -11.95
N THR A 139 -10.30 -0.54 -10.77
CA THR A 139 -11.04 -0.39 -9.51
C THR A 139 -11.50 1.06 -9.31
N ASN A 140 -10.62 2.03 -9.54
CA ASN A 140 -10.91 3.44 -9.40
C ASN A 140 -11.93 3.93 -10.43
N SER A 141 -11.79 3.53 -11.71
CA SER A 141 -12.75 3.91 -12.75
C SER A 141 -14.15 3.37 -12.46
N THR A 142 -14.25 2.12 -11.99
CA THR A 142 -15.51 1.48 -11.61
C THR A 142 -16.18 2.20 -10.44
N MET A 143 -15.42 2.56 -9.41
CA MET A 143 -15.95 3.35 -8.28
C MET A 143 -16.46 4.73 -8.73
N MET A 144 -15.71 5.42 -9.59
CA MET A 144 -16.09 6.74 -10.09
C MET A 144 -17.38 6.68 -10.92
N PHE A 145 -17.53 5.64 -11.75
CA PHE A 145 -18.75 5.40 -12.51
C PHE A 145 -19.97 5.19 -11.59
N GLU A 146 -19.86 4.29 -10.62
CA GLU A 146 -20.93 4.00 -9.65
C GLU A 146 -21.30 5.22 -8.80
N LEU A 147 -20.32 6.02 -8.38
CA LEU A 147 -20.57 7.28 -7.66
C LEU A 147 -21.29 8.29 -8.54
N GLY A 148 -20.91 8.42 -9.82
CA GLY A 148 -21.59 9.26 -10.79
C GLY A 148 -23.05 8.86 -11.01
N GLU A 149 -23.31 7.57 -11.17
CA GLU A 149 -24.67 7.02 -11.32
C GLU A 149 -25.54 7.27 -10.08
N ARG A 150 -24.96 7.16 -8.87
CA ARG A 150 -25.67 7.52 -7.63
C ARG A 150 -25.97 9.01 -7.53
N ALA A 151 -25.05 9.86 -7.96
CA ALA A 151 -25.25 11.31 -7.94
C ALA A 151 -26.38 11.75 -8.89
N LYS A 152 -26.53 11.11 -10.05
CA LYS A 152 -27.63 11.37 -11.00
C LYS A 152 -29.01 11.06 -10.41
N ARG A 153 -29.15 10.02 -9.58
CA ARG A 153 -30.44 9.62 -8.97
C ARG A 153 -30.90 10.51 -7.81
N ARG A 154 -30.04 11.38 -7.30
CA ARG A 154 -30.35 12.27 -6.16
C ARG A 154 -30.86 13.65 -6.61
N LYS A 155 -30.83 13.93 -7.90
CA LYS A 155 -31.36 15.17 -8.51
C LYS A 155 -32.67 14.87 -9.21
#